data_AF-A0A3Q1M9A6-F1
#
_entry.id   AF-A0A3Q1M9A6-F1
#
_cell.length_a   1.000
_cell.length_b   1.000
_cell.length_c   1.000
_cell.angle_alpha   90.00
_cell.angle_beta   90.00
_cell.angle_gamma   90.00
#
_symmetry.space_group_name_H-M   'P 1'
#
loop_
_entity.id
_entity.type
_entity.pdbx_description
1 polymer ?
#
loop_
_entity_poly.entity_id
_entity_poly.type
_entity_poly.pdbx_seq_one_letter_code
_entity_poly.pdbx_strand_id
1 'polypeptide(L)'
;MLSLLAPSACVLVGCMFVSSAEVFSLSDQYLPLWNETPGQFSDYSVENGKYIIDPWVYPKRMGMYKILLNKTANYFEKFAPDNEQNFLWGLPLQHGWQYKTGRLVDPTRMTDCGYESGDRLCISVDSWWADMNYFLCALPFLAAVDSGIMGISSDQVLLLPPSKDQTKFCLNVSSCQSSFPSTMRKWNHLQSPSSSFKDLLKYLWEAHVSTWISSYLYLIRQINFGLIYTFLFPNISLLIKYYI
;
A
#
# COMPACT_ATOMS: atom_id res chain seq x y z
N MET A 1 21.28 -27.93 68.33
CA MET A 1 21.91 -26.59 68.46
C MET A 1 21.83 -25.89 67.12
N LEU A 2 21.22 -24.69 67.11
CA LEU A 2 21.44 -23.50 66.27
C LEU A 2 21.77 -23.69 64.77
N SER A 3 20.93 -23.31 63.79
CA SER A 3 20.35 -22.00 63.40
C SER A 3 21.25 -21.10 62.52
N LEU A 4 20.62 -20.52 61.47
CA LEU A 4 20.92 -19.29 60.70
C LEU A 4 21.78 -19.47 59.42
N LEU A 5 21.25 -19.30 58.20
CA LEU A 5 20.98 -18.04 57.45
C LEU A 5 22.29 -17.23 57.23
N ALA A 6 22.70 -16.75 56.04
CA ALA A 6 21.97 -16.30 54.85
C ALA A 6 22.98 -16.07 53.65
N PRO A 7 22.67 -15.33 52.55
CA PRO A 7 22.87 -15.80 51.17
C PRO A 7 23.87 -14.96 50.34
N SER A 8 24.55 -15.57 49.37
CA SER A 8 25.39 -14.84 48.42
C SER A 8 24.65 -14.59 47.10
N ALA A 9 23.96 -13.44 47.07
CA ALA A 9 23.53 -12.62 45.93
C ALA A 9 23.54 -13.25 44.51
N CYS A 10 22.33 -13.53 43.98
CA CYS A 10 22.11 -13.54 42.53
C CYS A 10 22.21 -12.11 42.00
N VAL A 11 23.22 -11.83 41.18
CA VAL A 11 23.26 -10.61 40.37
C VAL A 11 22.33 -10.83 39.18
N LEU A 12 21.06 -10.42 39.32
CA LEU A 12 20.19 -10.19 38.18
C LEU A 12 20.62 -8.87 37.52
N VAL A 13 21.49 -8.96 36.51
CA VAL A 13 21.65 -7.86 35.57
C VAL A 13 20.38 -7.81 34.74
N GLY A 14 19.42 -7.02 35.19
CA GLY A 14 18.28 -6.62 34.39
C GLY A 14 18.78 -5.75 33.24
N CYS A 15 18.94 -6.36 32.07
CA CYS A 15 19.04 -5.61 30.82
C CYS A 15 17.68 -4.98 30.54
N MET A 16 17.42 -3.81 31.12
CA MET A 16 16.40 -2.91 30.59
C MET A 16 17.01 -2.24 29.35
N PHE A 17 16.93 -2.91 28.21
CA PHE A 17 17.11 -2.24 26.93
C PHE A 17 15.79 -1.56 26.55
N VAL A 18 15.87 -0.24 26.43
CA VAL A 18 14.79 0.66 26.04
C VAL A 18 14.41 0.37 24.57
N SER A 19 13.36 -0.42 24.34
CA SER A 19 12.93 -0.86 23.00
C SER A 19 12.19 0.18 22.16
N SER A 20 12.25 1.48 22.48
CA SER A 20 11.52 2.47 21.67
C SER A 20 12.27 2.83 20.38
N ALA A 21 13.59 3.07 20.45
CA ALA A 21 14.37 3.54 19.28
C ALA A 21 14.53 2.49 18.16
N GLU A 22 14.56 1.20 18.51
CA GLU A 22 14.81 0.09 17.57
C GLU A 22 13.60 -0.15 16.64
N VAL A 23 12.38 -0.03 17.16
CA VAL A 23 11.12 -0.20 16.43
C VAL A 23 10.91 0.93 15.40
N PHE A 24 11.29 2.17 15.72
CA PHE A 24 11.25 3.28 14.76
C PHE A 24 12.17 3.00 13.57
N SER A 25 13.37 2.47 13.82
CA SER A 25 14.36 2.20 12.76
C SER A 25 13.90 1.12 11.76
N LEU A 26 13.19 0.07 12.23
CA LEU A 26 12.64 -0.97 11.37
C LEU A 26 11.41 -0.50 10.59
N SER A 27 10.52 0.27 11.22
CA SER A 27 9.37 0.85 10.54
C SER A 27 9.84 1.77 9.41
N ASP A 28 10.76 2.69 9.68
CA ASP A 28 11.33 3.55 8.65
C ASP A 28 12.16 2.78 7.62
N GLN A 29 12.72 1.61 7.98
CA GLN A 29 13.44 0.74 7.05
C GLN A 29 12.54 0.14 5.97
N TYR A 30 11.32 -0.26 6.31
CA TYR A 30 10.42 -0.95 5.38
C TYR A 30 9.26 -0.08 4.89
N LEU A 31 8.85 0.89 5.70
CA LEU A 31 7.74 1.82 5.49
C LEU A 31 8.23 3.25 5.79
N PRO A 32 8.99 3.87 4.87
CA PRO A 32 9.44 5.25 5.02
C PRO A 32 8.28 6.17 5.39
N LEU A 33 8.51 7.06 6.34
CA LEU A 33 7.55 8.09 6.75
C LEU A 33 6.21 7.53 7.27
N TRP A 34 6.22 6.32 7.84
CA TRP A 34 5.00 5.65 8.29
C TRP A 34 4.28 6.43 9.40
N ASN A 35 5.03 7.12 10.26
CA ASN A 35 4.47 7.89 11.37
C ASN A 35 3.84 9.21 10.90
N GLU A 36 4.42 9.87 9.90
CA GLU A 36 3.92 11.11 9.30
C GLU A 36 2.78 10.86 8.31
N THR A 37 2.59 9.61 7.89
CA THR A 37 1.55 9.21 6.96
C THR A 37 0.15 9.24 7.59
N PRO A 38 -0.86 9.83 6.91
CA PRO A 38 -2.28 9.80 7.32
C PRO A 38 -2.75 8.42 7.76
N GLY A 39 -3.38 8.33 8.94
CA GLY A 39 -3.87 7.09 9.52
C GLY A 39 -5.38 6.90 9.44
N GLN A 40 -6.12 7.98 9.13
CA GLN A 40 -7.58 8.03 9.07
C GLN A 40 -8.06 9.08 8.05
N PHE A 41 -9.32 9.02 7.62
CA PHE A 41 -9.87 9.92 6.59
C PHE A 41 -9.81 11.40 6.98
N SER A 42 -10.04 11.73 8.25
CA SER A 42 -10.00 13.11 8.77
C SER A 42 -8.62 13.76 8.71
N ASP A 43 -7.57 13.00 8.43
CA ASP A 43 -6.22 13.53 8.23
C ASP A 43 -6.04 14.12 6.82
N TYR A 44 -6.97 13.85 5.88
CA TYR A 44 -7.01 14.46 4.55
C TYR A 44 -7.91 15.71 4.52
N SER A 45 -7.68 16.58 3.54
CA SER A 45 -8.55 17.72 3.30
C SER A 45 -9.94 17.28 2.85
N VAL A 46 -10.95 18.08 3.20
CA VAL A 46 -12.34 17.86 2.79
C VAL A 46 -12.79 19.01 1.90
N GLU A 47 -13.26 18.70 0.69
CA GLU A 47 -13.83 19.65 -0.24
C GLU A 47 -15.18 19.15 -0.73
N ASN A 48 -16.21 20.00 -0.68
CA ASN A 48 -17.58 19.65 -1.07
C ASN A 48 -18.08 18.33 -0.45
N GLY A 49 -17.72 18.08 0.82
CA GLY A 49 -18.10 16.87 1.55
C GLY A 49 -17.33 15.59 1.18
N LYS A 50 -16.26 15.70 0.39
CA LYS A 50 -15.41 14.59 -0.03
C LYS A 50 -14.01 14.70 0.54
N TYR A 51 -13.44 13.59 0.98
CA TYR A 51 -12.03 13.47 1.31
C TYR A 51 -11.21 13.52 0.01
N ILE A 52 -10.31 14.50 -0.06
CA ILE A 52 -9.44 14.73 -1.21
C ILE A 52 -8.08 14.11 -0.92
N ILE A 53 -7.71 13.10 -1.70
CA ILE A 53 -6.45 12.40 -1.55
C ILE A 53 -5.64 12.64 -2.82
N ASP A 54 -4.41 13.11 -2.68
CA ASP A 54 -3.48 13.21 -3.79
C ASP A 54 -2.53 12.00 -3.76
N PRO A 55 -2.80 10.96 -4.57
CA PRO A 55 -1.95 9.79 -4.60
C PRO A 55 -0.61 10.05 -5.30
N TRP A 56 -0.36 11.23 -5.87
CA TRP A 56 0.93 11.57 -6.46
C TRP A 56 1.90 12.20 -5.47
N VAL A 57 1.51 12.22 -4.18
CA VAL A 57 2.36 12.57 -3.04
C VAL A 57 2.53 11.35 -2.15
N TYR A 58 3.78 10.97 -1.88
CA TYR A 58 4.13 9.68 -1.26
C TYR A 58 3.41 9.39 0.07
N PRO A 59 3.48 10.26 1.10
CA PRO A 59 2.76 9.99 2.36
C PRO A 59 1.24 9.90 2.16
N LYS A 60 0.67 10.68 1.23
CA LYS A 60 -0.77 10.64 0.97
C LYS A 60 -1.20 9.32 0.32
N ARG A 61 -0.41 8.76 -0.61
CA ARG A 61 -0.65 7.41 -1.16
C ARG A 61 -0.41 6.33 -0.11
N MET A 62 0.65 6.45 0.70
CA MET A 62 0.92 5.51 1.80
C MET A 62 -0.24 5.47 2.81
N GLY A 63 -0.88 6.63 3.05
CA GLY A 63 -2.01 6.74 3.97
C GLY A 63 -3.24 5.95 3.53
N MET A 64 -3.44 5.81 2.22
CA MET A 64 -4.50 4.95 1.68
C MET A 64 -4.29 3.49 2.10
N TYR A 65 -3.06 2.99 2.04
CA TYR A 65 -2.72 1.65 2.51
C TYR A 65 -2.87 1.51 4.03
N LYS A 66 -2.42 2.52 4.80
CA LYS A 66 -2.52 2.54 6.26
C LYS A 66 -3.98 2.49 6.73
N ILE A 67 -4.84 3.30 6.12
CA ILE A 67 -6.28 3.28 6.40
C ILE A 67 -6.90 1.94 6.03
N LEU A 68 -6.56 1.39 4.86
CA LEU A 68 -7.05 0.08 4.43
C LEU A 68 -6.66 -1.02 5.42
N LEU A 69 -5.41 -1.04 5.88
CA LEU A 69 -4.93 -1.98 6.90
C LEU A 69 -5.69 -1.84 8.22
N ASN A 70 -5.87 -0.61 8.69
CA ASN A 70 -6.58 -0.33 9.94
C ASN A 70 -8.06 -0.75 9.85
N LYS A 71 -8.73 -0.43 8.75
CA LYS A 71 -10.15 -0.74 8.54
C LYS A 71 -10.44 -2.21 8.28
N THR A 72 -9.42 -2.98 7.91
CA THR A 72 -9.56 -4.42 7.67
C THR A 72 -8.99 -5.28 8.81
N ALA A 73 -8.43 -4.69 9.86
CA ALA A 73 -7.75 -5.44 10.92
C ALA A 73 -8.62 -6.50 11.60
N ASN A 74 -9.88 -6.17 11.87
CA ASN A 74 -10.86 -7.07 12.47
C ASN A 74 -11.09 -8.37 11.67
N TYR A 75 -10.90 -8.37 10.35
CA TYR A 75 -11.02 -9.60 9.54
C TYR A 75 -9.82 -10.55 9.75
N PHE A 76 -8.70 -10.04 10.26
CA PHE A 76 -7.45 -10.78 10.46
C PHE A 76 -7.10 -11.04 11.93
N GLU A 77 -7.80 -10.41 12.89
CA GLU A 77 -7.60 -10.60 14.34
C GLU A 77 -7.64 -12.08 14.77
N LYS A 78 -8.45 -12.90 14.09
CA LYS A 78 -8.54 -14.34 14.36
C LYS A 78 -7.29 -15.14 14.00
N PHE A 79 -6.35 -14.55 13.24
CA PHE A 79 -5.13 -15.22 12.79
C PHE A 79 -3.89 -14.80 13.59
N ALA A 80 -3.82 -13.54 14.01
CA ALA A 80 -2.75 -13.00 14.85
C ALA A 80 -3.19 -11.71 15.57
N PRO A 81 -2.57 -11.39 16.72
CA PRO A 81 -2.72 -10.07 17.34
C PRO A 81 -2.12 -8.96 16.47
N ASP A 82 -2.43 -7.72 16.83
CA ASP A 82 -1.76 -6.51 16.32
C ASP A 82 -1.71 -6.36 14.79
N ASN A 83 -2.69 -6.97 14.08
CA ASN A 83 -2.82 -6.93 12.63
C ASN A 83 -1.62 -7.51 11.86
N GLU A 84 -0.76 -8.33 12.50
CA GLU A 84 0.50 -8.82 11.92
C GLU A 84 0.28 -9.71 10.69
N GLN A 85 -0.79 -10.52 10.69
CA GLN A 85 -1.10 -11.45 9.61
C GLN A 85 -2.08 -10.87 8.56
N ASN A 86 -2.25 -9.56 8.53
CA ASN A 86 -3.02 -8.92 7.47
C ASN A 86 -2.23 -8.94 6.16
N PHE A 87 -2.68 -9.75 5.21
CA PHE A 87 -1.95 -9.94 3.95
C PHE A 87 -1.82 -8.67 3.11
N LEU A 88 -2.62 -7.63 3.40
CA LEU A 88 -2.55 -6.35 2.71
C LEU A 88 -1.24 -5.60 3.01
N TRP A 89 -0.46 -6.01 4.03
CA TRP A 89 0.87 -5.44 4.32
C TRP A 89 1.83 -5.49 3.14
N GLY A 90 1.67 -6.45 2.22
CA GLY A 90 2.50 -6.52 1.02
C GLY A 90 2.41 -5.26 0.15
N LEU A 91 1.25 -4.60 0.12
CA LEU A 91 1.02 -3.39 -0.69
C LEU A 91 1.86 -2.18 -0.22
N PRO A 92 1.77 -1.71 1.04
CA PRO A 92 2.60 -0.61 1.53
C PRO A 92 4.08 -0.98 1.60
N LEU A 93 4.44 -2.23 1.91
CA LEU A 93 5.85 -2.68 1.90
C LEU A 93 6.46 -2.56 0.49
N GLN A 94 5.73 -2.99 -0.55
CA GLN A 94 6.17 -2.81 -1.92
C GLN A 94 6.29 -1.32 -2.30
N HIS A 95 5.32 -0.49 -1.89
CA HIS A 95 5.35 0.94 -2.16
C HIS A 95 6.54 1.64 -1.47
N GLY A 96 6.82 1.29 -0.21
CA GLY A 96 7.98 1.77 0.54
C GLY A 96 9.30 1.40 -0.14
N TRP A 97 9.44 0.15 -0.59
CA TRP A 97 10.60 -0.28 -1.38
C TRP A 97 10.75 0.51 -2.69
N GLN A 98 9.65 0.77 -3.42
CA GLN A 98 9.68 1.57 -4.65
C GLN A 98 10.17 3.01 -4.39
N TYR A 99 9.71 3.62 -3.29
CA TYR A 99 10.16 4.95 -2.88
C TYR A 99 11.65 4.96 -2.56
N LYS A 100 12.12 4.07 -1.68
CA LYS A 100 13.53 4.02 -1.26
C LYS A 100 14.51 3.78 -2.40
N THR A 101 14.09 3.03 -3.39
CA THR A 101 14.95 2.65 -4.51
C THR A 101 14.88 3.62 -5.69
N GLY A 102 14.19 4.76 -5.53
CA GLY A 102 14.05 5.77 -6.57
C GLY A 102 13.20 5.31 -7.75
N ARG A 103 12.39 4.26 -7.61
CA ARG A 103 11.51 3.78 -8.68
C ARG A 103 10.31 4.69 -8.90
N LEU A 104 9.98 5.57 -7.97
CA LEU A 104 8.86 6.52 -8.07
C LEU A 104 9.24 7.90 -8.60
N VAL A 105 10.53 8.18 -8.80
CA VAL A 105 11.04 9.47 -9.29
C VAL A 105 10.75 9.62 -10.79
N ASP A 106 10.92 10.84 -11.32
CA ASP A 106 10.89 11.07 -12.76
C ASP A 106 12.10 10.41 -13.47
N PRO A 107 11.89 9.34 -14.26
CA PRO A 107 12.98 8.65 -14.95
C PRO A 107 13.55 9.45 -16.13
N THR A 108 12.83 10.47 -16.63
CA THR A 108 13.23 11.27 -17.78
C THR A 108 14.24 12.36 -17.39
N ARG A 109 14.33 12.70 -16.09
CA ARG A 109 15.07 13.84 -15.55
C ARG A 109 14.67 15.20 -16.14
N MET A 110 13.47 15.29 -16.73
CA MET A 110 12.92 16.56 -17.20
C MET A 110 12.38 17.39 -16.03
N THR A 111 12.00 16.73 -14.95
CA THR A 111 11.58 17.32 -13.68
C THR A 111 12.45 16.81 -12.53
N ASP A 112 12.39 17.49 -11.41
CA ASP A 112 13.05 17.12 -10.15
C ASP A 112 12.13 16.32 -9.21
N CYS A 113 10.97 15.85 -9.70
CA CYS A 113 10.01 15.06 -8.94
C CYS A 113 10.62 13.76 -8.38
N GLY A 114 10.54 13.60 -7.06
CA GLY A 114 11.06 12.45 -6.32
C GLY A 114 12.58 12.51 -6.04
N TYR A 115 13.29 13.51 -6.57
CA TYR A 115 14.71 13.72 -6.29
C TYR A 115 14.92 14.61 -5.08
N GLU A 116 16.03 14.40 -4.35
CA GLU A 116 16.42 15.22 -3.19
C GLU A 116 16.62 16.70 -3.54
N SER A 117 16.97 17.01 -4.78
CA SER A 117 17.15 18.39 -5.26
C SER A 117 15.85 19.15 -5.51
N GLY A 118 14.71 18.45 -5.52
CA GLY A 118 13.39 18.98 -5.81
C GLY A 118 12.36 18.56 -4.77
N ASP A 119 11.14 18.25 -5.23
CA ASP A 119 10.13 17.66 -4.37
C ASP A 119 10.36 16.15 -4.21
N ARG A 120 11.07 15.78 -3.15
CA ARG A 120 11.35 14.38 -2.79
C ARG A 120 10.07 13.54 -2.58
N LEU A 121 8.96 14.14 -2.16
CA LEU A 121 7.72 13.42 -1.87
C LEU A 121 6.85 13.23 -3.12
N CYS A 122 7.16 13.92 -4.22
CA CYS A 122 6.50 13.77 -5.49
C CYS A 122 6.70 12.36 -6.07
N ILE A 123 5.61 11.77 -6.56
CA ILE A 123 5.60 10.53 -7.33
C ILE A 123 5.38 10.91 -8.80
N SER A 124 6.31 10.55 -9.67
CA SER A 124 6.23 10.92 -11.08
C SER A 124 5.31 9.99 -11.86
N VAL A 125 4.39 10.56 -12.63
CA VAL A 125 3.54 9.83 -13.59
C VAL A 125 4.32 9.37 -14.84
N ASP A 126 5.57 9.79 -15.02
CA ASP A 126 6.47 9.18 -16.01
C ASP A 126 7.06 7.85 -15.54
N SER A 127 6.96 7.54 -14.25
CA SER A 127 7.43 6.27 -13.73
C SER A 127 6.43 5.16 -14.01
N TRP A 128 6.87 4.17 -14.77
CA TRP A 128 6.14 2.93 -14.97
C TRP A 128 5.76 2.24 -13.65
N TRP A 129 6.66 2.29 -12.65
CA TRP A 129 6.39 1.71 -11.34
C TRP A 129 5.33 2.49 -10.58
N ALA A 130 5.34 3.82 -10.68
CA ALA A 130 4.33 4.68 -10.06
C ALA A 130 2.94 4.44 -10.64
N ASP A 131 2.84 4.30 -11.97
CA ASP A 131 1.59 4.04 -12.67
C ASP A 131 1.00 2.66 -12.33
N MET A 132 1.81 1.61 -12.36
CA MET A 132 1.36 0.26 -11.97
C MET A 132 0.96 0.22 -10.49
N ASN A 133 1.76 0.86 -9.63
CA ASN A 133 1.46 0.92 -8.19
C ASN A 133 0.22 1.76 -7.89
N TYR A 134 -0.09 2.80 -8.69
CA TYR A 134 -1.32 3.57 -8.55
C TYR A 134 -2.54 2.64 -8.53
N PHE A 135 -2.64 1.71 -9.49
CA PHE A 135 -3.79 0.80 -9.53
C PHE A 135 -3.78 -0.23 -8.40
N LEU A 136 -2.59 -0.68 -7.96
CA LEU A 136 -2.43 -1.51 -6.76
C LEU A 136 -2.77 -0.77 -5.46
N CYS A 137 -2.90 0.55 -5.50
CA CYS A 137 -3.37 1.37 -4.38
C CYS A 137 -4.87 1.68 -4.52
N ALA A 138 -5.23 2.34 -5.63
CA ALA A 138 -6.55 2.90 -5.86
C ALA A 138 -7.65 1.82 -5.95
N LEU A 139 -7.40 0.70 -6.65
CA LEU A 139 -8.42 -0.34 -6.81
C LEU A 139 -8.79 -1.04 -5.48
N PRO A 140 -7.85 -1.58 -4.68
CA PRO A 140 -8.21 -2.15 -3.38
C PRO A 140 -8.82 -1.13 -2.43
N PHE A 141 -8.30 0.10 -2.40
CA PHE A 141 -8.81 1.16 -1.53
C PHE A 141 -10.26 1.55 -1.89
N LEU A 142 -10.52 1.84 -3.16
CA LEU A 142 -11.85 2.25 -3.61
C LEU A 142 -12.85 1.09 -3.62
N ALA A 143 -12.41 -0.16 -3.81
CA ALA A 143 -13.26 -1.33 -3.63
C ALA A 143 -13.69 -1.48 -2.16
N ALA A 144 -12.77 -1.27 -1.21
CA ALA A 144 -13.11 -1.24 0.20
C ALA A 144 -14.05 -0.07 0.59
N VAL A 145 -13.90 1.10 -0.06
CA VAL A 145 -14.88 2.19 0.06
C VAL A 145 -16.25 1.77 -0.46
N ASP A 146 -16.32 1.22 -1.68
CA ASP A 146 -17.57 0.78 -2.34
C ASP A 146 -18.31 -0.28 -1.52
N SER A 147 -17.57 -1.18 -0.89
CA SER A 147 -18.13 -2.23 -0.03
C SER A 147 -18.68 -1.74 1.32
N GLY A 148 -18.38 -0.49 1.70
CA GLY A 148 -18.79 0.09 2.98
C GLY A 148 -17.87 -0.20 4.17
N ILE A 149 -16.83 -1.03 4.03
CA ILE A 149 -15.86 -1.32 5.12
C ILE A 149 -15.22 -0.05 5.68
N MET A 150 -14.98 0.92 4.83
CA MET A 150 -14.32 2.17 5.21
C MET A 150 -15.20 3.03 6.13
N GLY A 151 -16.50 2.75 6.23
CA GLY A 151 -17.46 3.48 7.07
C GLY A 151 -17.83 4.86 6.51
N ILE A 152 -17.69 5.05 5.20
CA ILE A 152 -18.03 6.26 4.46
C ILE A 152 -18.79 5.89 3.19
N SER A 153 -19.53 6.84 2.61
CA SER A 153 -20.24 6.64 1.36
C SER A 153 -19.29 6.60 0.15
N SER A 154 -19.68 5.89 -0.90
CA SER A 154 -18.85 5.63 -2.08
C SER A 154 -18.51 6.89 -2.90
N ASP A 155 -19.27 7.96 -2.72
CA ASP A 155 -19.07 9.26 -3.35
C ASP A 155 -18.23 10.25 -2.52
N GLN A 156 -17.84 9.88 -1.29
CA GLN A 156 -17.10 10.74 -0.35
C GLN A 156 -15.58 10.69 -0.52
N VAL A 157 -15.05 9.99 -1.52
CA VAL A 157 -13.61 9.97 -1.82
C VAL A 157 -13.37 10.44 -3.24
N LEU A 158 -12.42 11.35 -3.40
CA LEU A 158 -11.89 11.75 -4.70
C LEU A 158 -10.36 11.71 -4.65
N LEU A 159 -9.78 10.95 -5.58
CA LEU A 159 -8.36 10.94 -5.84
C LEU A 159 -8.02 12.05 -6.84
N LEU A 160 -7.02 12.87 -6.55
CA LEU A 160 -6.57 13.88 -7.49
C LEU A 160 -5.81 13.23 -8.66
N PRO A 161 -6.00 13.70 -9.89
CA PRO A 161 -5.22 13.25 -11.03
C PRO A 161 -3.77 13.75 -10.91
N PRO A 162 -2.82 13.15 -11.64
CA PRO A 162 -1.47 13.70 -11.76
C PRO A 162 -1.51 15.04 -12.50
N SER A 163 -0.44 15.84 -12.41
CA SER A 163 -0.35 17.13 -13.11
C SER A 163 -0.50 17.01 -14.63
N LYS A 164 -0.06 15.89 -15.21
CA LYS A 164 -0.22 15.49 -16.61
C LYS A 164 -0.94 14.14 -16.70
N ASP A 165 -1.36 13.74 -17.90
CA ASP A 165 -2.08 12.48 -18.14
C ASP A 165 -3.33 12.31 -17.24
N GLN A 166 -4.06 13.41 -17.00
CA GLN A 166 -5.15 13.47 -16.02
C GLN A 166 -6.28 12.47 -16.25
N THR A 167 -6.46 12.01 -17.50
CA THR A 167 -7.51 11.06 -17.89
C THR A 167 -7.05 9.61 -17.87
N LYS A 168 -5.76 9.35 -17.62
CA LYS A 168 -5.14 8.01 -17.61
C LYS A 168 -5.52 7.19 -16.40
N PHE A 169 -6.10 7.79 -15.36
CA PHE A 169 -6.38 7.11 -14.10
C PHE A 169 -7.86 7.23 -13.72
N CYS A 170 -8.40 6.17 -13.11
CA CYS A 170 -9.70 6.25 -12.47
C CYS A 170 -9.54 6.90 -11.09
N LEU A 171 -10.42 7.84 -10.74
CA LEU A 171 -10.21 8.80 -9.64
C LEU A 171 -11.20 8.66 -8.48
N ASN A 172 -12.24 7.86 -8.66
CA ASN A 172 -13.29 7.62 -7.67
C ASN A 172 -13.93 6.25 -7.90
N VAL A 173 -14.77 5.81 -6.97
CA VAL A 173 -15.45 4.50 -7.03
C VAL A 173 -16.15 4.29 -8.37
N SER A 174 -16.97 5.25 -8.82
CA SER A 174 -17.72 5.12 -10.07
C SER A 174 -16.81 4.94 -11.28
N SER A 175 -15.78 5.77 -11.42
CA SER A 175 -14.85 5.69 -12.55
C SER A 175 -14.04 4.38 -12.53
N CYS A 176 -13.57 3.94 -11.37
CA CYS A 176 -12.82 2.69 -11.26
C CYS A 176 -13.70 1.47 -11.47
N GLN A 177 -14.94 1.50 -11.03
CA GLN A 177 -15.92 0.45 -11.28
C GLN A 177 -16.28 0.37 -12.77
N SER A 178 -16.39 1.50 -13.47
CA SER A 178 -16.61 1.52 -14.93
C SER A 178 -15.41 0.97 -15.70
N SER A 179 -14.18 1.33 -15.32
CA SER A 179 -12.97 0.91 -16.04
C SER A 179 -12.51 -0.51 -15.68
N PHE A 180 -12.69 -0.95 -14.43
CA PHE A 180 -12.16 -2.20 -13.89
C PHE A 180 -13.19 -3.02 -13.08
N PRO A 181 -14.42 -3.25 -13.58
CA PRO A 181 -15.52 -3.84 -12.80
C PRO A 181 -15.20 -5.25 -12.28
N SER A 182 -14.47 -6.05 -13.06
CA SER A 182 -14.06 -7.40 -12.65
C SER A 182 -13.01 -7.36 -11.55
N THR A 183 -12.04 -6.46 -11.62
CA THR A 183 -10.96 -6.35 -10.64
C THR A 183 -11.46 -5.78 -9.32
N MET A 184 -12.30 -4.73 -9.37
CA MET A 184 -12.94 -4.16 -8.18
C MET A 184 -13.74 -5.23 -7.40
N ARG A 185 -14.55 -6.05 -8.08
CA ARG A 185 -15.29 -7.14 -7.44
C ARG A 185 -14.39 -8.18 -6.76
N LYS A 186 -13.22 -8.48 -7.35
CA LYS A 186 -12.26 -9.42 -6.73
C LYS A 186 -11.73 -8.88 -5.40
N TRP A 187 -11.47 -7.58 -5.31
CA TRP A 187 -11.03 -6.95 -4.06
C TRP A 187 -12.11 -7.00 -2.95
N ASN A 188 -13.39 -7.03 -3.31
CA ASN A 188 -14.48 -7.17 -2.33
C ASN A 188 -14.53 -8.58 -1.67
N HIS A 189 -13.93 -9.61 -2.27
CA HIS A 189 -13.95 -10.96 -1.69
C HIS A 189 -13.05 -11.12 -0.45
N LEU A 190 -12.13 -10.18 -0.22
CA LEU A 190 -11.24 -10.17 0.96
C LEU A 190 -11.96 -9.92 2.29
N GLN A 191 -13.25 -9.62 2.21
CA GLN A 191 -14.04 -9.06 3.29
C GLN A 191 -14.94 -10.10 3.95
N SER A 192 -14.78 -11.38 3.59
CA SER A 192 -15.61 -12.48 4.06
C SER A 192 -15.12 -12.97 5.43
N PRO A 193 -15.86 -12.71 6.54
CA PRO A 193 -15.41 -13.06 7.89
C PRO A 193 -15.30 -14.57 8.12
N SER A 194 -16.09 -15.36 7.39
CA SER A 194 -16.13 -16.82 7.49
C SER A 194 -15.02 -17.52 6.68
N SER A 195 -14.24 -16.79 5.89
CA SER A 195 -13.21 -17.38 5.05
C SER A 195 -12.00 -17.86 5.86
N SER A 196 -11.40 -18.97 5.45
CA SER A 196 -10.15 -19.45 6.03
C SER A 196 -8.98 -18.54 5.64
N PHE A 197 -7.86 -18.65 6.35
CA PHE A 197 -6.61 -17.95 6.00
C PHE A 197 -6.20 -18.22 4.55
N LYS A 198 -6.29 -19.49 4.13
CA LYS A 198 -5.94 -19.94 2.78
C LYS A 198 -6.86 -19.35 1.71
N ASP A 199 -8.17 -19.23 1.99
CA ASP A 199 -9.13 -18.67 1.05
C ASP A 199 -8.91 -17.16 0.88
N LEU A 200 -8.71 -16.43 1.98
CA LEU A 200 -8.40 -14.99 1.94
C LEU A 200 -7.10 -14.72 1.19
N LEU A 201 -6.06 -15.52 1.44
CA LEU A 201 -4.80 -15.43 0.71
C LEU A 201 -4.99 -15.69 -0.80
N LYS A 202 -5.81 -16.69 -1.16
CA LYS A 202 -6.15 -16.97 -2.56
C LYS A 202 -6.87 -15.78 -3.21
N TYR A 203 -7.91 -15.24 -2.56
CA TYR A 203 -8.65 -14.09 -3.10
C TYR A 203 -7.77 -12.84 -3.26
N LEU A 204 -6.84 -12.62 -2.33
CA LEU A 204 -5.87 -11.54 -2.43
C LEU A 204 -5.02 -11.68 -3.69
N TRP A 205 -4.45 -12.86 -3.91
CA TRP A 205 -3.61 -13.11 -5.08
C TRP A 205 -4.40 -13.01 -6.38
N GLU A 206 -5.64 -13.50 -6.41
CA GLU A 206 -6.52 -13.34 -7.57
C GLU A 206 -6.81 -11.86 -7.88
N ALA A 207 -7.09 -11.04 -6.86
CA ALA A 207 -7.34 -9.61 -7.01
C ALA A 207 -6.07 -8.84 -7.42
N HIS A 208 -4.93 -9.16 -6.80
CA HIS A 208 -3.63 -8.58 -7.10
C HIS A 208 -3.19 -8.87 -8.54
N VAL A 209 -3.25 -10.13 -8.98
CA VAL A 209 -2.92 -10.52 -10.36
C VAL A 209 -3.89 -9.90 -11.36
N SER A 210 -5.19 -9.84 -11.05
CA SER A 210 -6.18 -9.16 -11.89
C SER A 210 -5.85 -7.68 -12.03
N THR A 211 -5.43 -7.01 -10.96
CA THR A 211 -4.97 -5.61 -11.00
C THR A 211 -3.78 -5.47 -11.92
N TRP A 212 -2.74 -6.28 -11.74
CA TRP A 212 -1.54 -6.27 -12.58
C TRP A 212 -1.88 -6.42 -14.06
N ILE A 213 -2.63 -7.46 -14.44
CA ILE A 213 -2.95 -7.74 -15.84
C ILE A 213 -3.79 -6.62 -16.45
N SER A 214 -4.87 -6.21 -15.76
CA SER A 214 -5.77 -5.18 -16.29
C SER A 214 -5.08 -3.83 -16.44
N SER A 215 -4.30 -3.41 -15.44
CA SER A 215 -3.58 -2.14 -15.46
C SER A 215 -2.45 -2.14 -16.48
N TYR A 216 -1.69 -3.24 -16.59
CA TYR A 216 -0.64 -3.38 -17.60
C TYR A 216 -1.20 -3.22 -19.03
N LEU A 217 -2.26 -3.96 -19.35
CA LEU A 217 -2.91 -3.88 -20.66
C LEU A 217 -3.50 -2.49 -20.92
N TYR A 218 -4.09 -1.89 -19.90
CA TYR A 218 -4.68 -0.56 -19.99
C TYR A 218 -3.63 0.53 -20.22
N LEU A 219 -2.49 0.47 -19.53
CA LEU A 219 -1.40 1.42 -19.67
C LEU A 219 -0.69 1.28 -21.02
N ILE A 220 -0.41 0.05 -21.48
CA ILE A 220 0.23 -0.15 -22.79
C ILE A 220 -0.63 0.34 -23.94
N ARG A 221 -1.96 0.18 -23.86
CA ARG A 221 -2.87 0.73 -24.88
C ARG A 221 -2.83 2.25 -24.99
N GLN A 222 -2.37 2.93 -23.94
CA GLN A 222 -2.20 4.38 -23.93
C GLN A 222 -0.81 4.83 -24.38
N ILE A 223 0.14 3.90 -24.51
CA ILE A 223 1.45 4.18 -25.09
C ILE A 223 1.34 4.02 -26.61
N ASN A 224 1.59 5.10 -27.35
CA ASN A 224 1.81 4.98 -28.80
C ASN A 224 3.00 4.04 -29.02
N PHE A 225 2.80 2.99 -29.83
CA PHE A 225 3.67 1.81 -30.05
C PHE A 225 5.15 2.07 -30.48
N GLY A 226 5.65 3.30 -30.43
CA GLY A 226 6.97 3.67 -30.96
C GLY A 226 8.19 3.38 -30.10
N LEU A 227 8.07 2.93 -28.84
CA LEU A 227 9.21 2.97 -27.89
C LEU A 227 9.40 1.77 -26.95
N ILE A 228 8.84 0.58 -27.23
CA ILE A 228 8.98 -0.57 -26.31
C ILE A 228 9.67 -1.77 -26.98
N TYR A 229 10.97 -1.66 -27.17
CA TYR A 229 11.88 -2.82 -27.23
C TYR A 229 13.09 -2.51 -26.36
N THR A 230 12.96 -2.55 -25.03
CA THR A 230 14.19 -2.64 -24.20
C THR A 230 14.03 -3.12 -22.75
N PHE A 231 12.84 -3.22 -22.15
CA PHE A 231 12.79 -3.48 -20.69
C PHE A 231 11.68 -4.43 -20.23
N LEU A 232 11.52 -5.60 -20.84
CA LEU A 232 10.56 -6.57 -20.30
C LEU A 232 11.08 -8.03 -20.35
N PHE A 233 11.43 -8.49 -19.15
CA PHE A 233 11.41 -9.87 -18.61
C PHE A 233 12.66 -10.76 -18.73
N PRO A 234 13.21 -11.19 -17.56
CA PRO A 234 13.59 -12.59 -17.42
C PRO A 234 12.83 -13.38 -16.34
N ASN A 235 12.25 -12.80 -15.29
CA ASN A 235 12.00 -13.60 -14.07
C ASN A 235 10.60 -13.49 -13.42
N ILE A 236 9.52 -13.56 -14.21
CA ILE A 236 8.18 -13.85 -13.63
C ILE A 236 8.04 -15.33 -13.24
N SER A 237 8.75 -16.25 -13.91
CA SER A 237 8.73 -17.67 -13.56
C SER A 237 9.33 -17.97 -12.18
N LEU A 238 10.23 -17.11 -11.68
CA LEU A 238 10.89 -17.29 -10.39
C LEU A 238 10.01 -16.86 -9.20
N LEU A 239 9.14 -15.86 -9.34
CA LEU A 239 8.26 -15.43 -8.25
C LEU A 239 7.13 -16.43 -7.95
N ILE A 240 6.65 -17.16 -8.97
CA ILE A 240 5.63 -18.19 -8.80
C ILE A 240 6.24 -19.48 -8.19
N LYS A 241 7.54 -19.73 -8.39
CA LYS A 241 8.21 -20.94 -7.90
C LYS A 241 8.65 -20.90 -6.43
N TYR A 242 8.63 -19.72 -5.80
CA TYR A 242 9.06 -19.55 -4.41
C TYR A 242 7.90 -19.46 -3.40
N TYR A 243 6.64 -19.45 -3.86
CA TYR A 243 5.46 -19.25 -3.00
C TYR A 243 4.32 -20.27 -3.22
N ILE A 244 4.59 -21.38 -3.92
CA ILE A 244 3.75 -22.59 -3.97
C ILE A 244 4.59 -23.76 -3.46
#